data_AF-A0A7S1E813-F1
#
_entry.id   AF-A0A7S1E813-F1
#
_cell.length_a   1.000
_cell.length_b   1.000
_cell.length_c   1.000
_cell.angle_alpha   90.00
_cell.angle_beta   90.00
_cell.angle_gamma   90.00
#
_symmetry.space_group_name_H-M   'P 1'
#
loop_
_entity.id
_entity.type
_entity.pdbx_description
1 polymer ?
#
loop_
_entity_poly.entity_id
_entity_poly.type
_entity_poly.pdbx_seq_one_letter_code
_entity_poly.pdbx_strand_id
1 'polypeptide(L)'
;AEMLLHDPVHITIGSVGEASTDVVQVVAVLPDNTHKWGWLMERLPAFVDEGEVIIFVSQRANCEELATNLVKYNFRAAALHGDKAQSERDAIFTDFRKGKVQVLIATDIASRGLDVKTIRNVVCWDPPSSKDAHTHRIGRTGRAGEK
;
A
#
# COMPACT_ATOMS: atom_id res chain seq x y z
N ALA A 1 30.18 16.92 -9.53
CA ALA A 1 28.92 16.98 -8.78
C ALA A 1 27.82 17.26 -9.79
N GLU A 2 27.11 16.22 -10.22
CA GLU A 2 26.00 16.31 -11.16
C GLU A 2 25.02 15.19 -10.85
N MET A 3 23.74 15.56 -10.81
CA MET A 3 22.61 14.82 -10.30
C MET A 3 22.24 13.66 -11.24
N LEU A 4 22.24 12.42 -10.72
CA LEU A 4 21.61 11.29 -11.37
C LEU A 4 20.11 11.29 -11.05
N LEU A 5 19.31 11.98 -11.85
CA LEU A 5 17.94 11.53 -12.09
C LEU A 5 18.03 10.37 -13.09
N HIS A 6 17.59 9.18 -12.70
CA HIS A 6 17.35 8.09 -13.65
C HIS A 6 15.85 7.99 -13.93
N ASP A 7 15.51 8.63 -15.04
CA ASP A 7 14.28 8.66 -15.83
C ASP A 7 13.38 7.42 -15.65
N PRO A 8 12.30 7.50 -14.84
CA PRO A 8 11.30 6.44 -14.80
C PRO A 8 10.47 6.46 -16.10
N VAL A 9 10.49 5.36 -16.83
CA VAL A 9 9.68 5.19 -18.05
C VAL A 9 8.19 5.29 -17.71
N HIS A 10 7.52 6.31 -18.23
CA HIS A 10 6.07 6.47 -18.16
C HIS A 10 5.38 5.58 -19.19
N ILE A 11 4.62 4.59 -18.73
CA ILE A 11 3.75 3.75 -19.57
C ILE A 11 2.30 4.13 -19.29
N THR A 12 1.59 4.60 -20.32
CA THR A 12 0.15 4.86 -20.30
C THR A 12 -0.53 3.95 -21.32
N ILE A 13 -1.41 3.06 -20.86
CA ILE A 13 -2.25 2.20 -21.71
C ILE A 13 -3.66 2.13 -21.06
N GLY A 14 -4.71 2.18 -21.90
CA GLY A 14 -6.13 2.28 -21.52
C GLY A 14 -7.09 1.38 -22.36
N SER A 15 -7.85 0.47 -21.71
CA SER A 15 -9.08 -0.23 -22.14
C SER A 15 -9.79 -0.90 -20.94
N VAL A 16 -11.11 -1.17 -21.05
CA VAL A 16 -12.01 -1.59 -19.96
C VAL A 16 -11.48 -2.82 -19.17
N GLY A 17 -11.29 -2.66 -17.86
CA GLY A 17 -10.66 -3.64 -16.96
C GLY A 17 -9.26 -3.23 -16.50
N GLU A 18 -8.72 -2.15 -17.04
CA GLU A 18 -7.47 -1.55 -16.59
C GLU A 18 -7.66 -0.62 -15.38
N ALA A 19 -6.54 -0.41 -14.67
CA ALA A 19 -6.43 0.57 -13.59
C ALA A 19 -7.05 1.91 -14.02
N SER A 20 -7.75 2.60 -13.12
CA SER A 20 -8.24 3.95 -13.41
C SER A 20 -7.08 4.81 -13.93
N THR A 21 -7.32 5.57 -15.00
CA THR A 21 -6.37 6.57 -15.53
C THR A 21 -5.98 7.62 -14.49
N ASP A 22 -6.73 7.69 -13.39
CA ASP A 22 -6.53 8.61 -12.27
C ASP A 22 -5.52 8.12 -11.23
N VAL A 23 -4.93 6.92 -11.41
CA VAL A 23 -3.92 6.37 -10.50
C VAL A 23 -2.53 6.49 -11.13
N VAL A 24 -1.69 7.35 -10.54
CA VAL A 24 -0.27 7.40 -10.87
C VAL A 24 0.41 6.14 -10.33
N GLN A 25 1.07 5.40 -11.21
CA GLN A 25 1.79 4.17 -10.86
C GLN A 25 3.29 4.37 -11.06
N VAL A 26 4.06 4.13 -10.01
CA VAL A 26 5.53 4.21 -10.02
C VAL A 26 6.11 2.84 -9.71
N VAL A 27 7.03 2.38 -10.54
CA VAL A 27 7.73 1.10 -10.34
C VAL A 27 9.18 1.39 -9.95
N ALA A 28 9.57 0.91 -8.76
CA ALA A 28 10.95 0.92 -8.32
C ALA A 28 11.58 -0.46 -8.54
N VAL A 29 12.64 -0.52 -9.36
CA VAL A 29 13.45 -1.73 -9.53
C VAL A 29 14.57 -1.68 -8.49
N LEU A 30 14.57 -2.63 -7.56
CA LEU A 30 15.56 -2.74 -6.50
C LEU A 30 16.51 -3.91 -6.77
N PRO A 31 17.78 -3.85 -6.32
CA PRO A 31 18.74 -4.93 -6.55
C PRO A 31 18.28 -6.28 -5.97
N ASP A 32 17.70 -6.25 -4.77
CA ASP A 32 17.17 -7.41 -4.08
C ASP A 32 16.14 -7.00 -3.01
N ASN A 33 15.59 -8.00 -2.29
CA ASN A 33 14.58 -7.78 -1.25
C ASN A 33 15.10 -7.02 -0.02
N THR A 34 16.40 -7.01 0.25
CA THR A 34 16.98 -6.33 1.42
C THR A 34 16.88 -4.81 1.30
N HIS A 35 16.85 -4.29 0.06
CA HIS A 35 16.73 -2.87 -0.23
C HIS A 35 15.31 -2.32 -0.05
N LYS A 36 14.29 -3.19 0.00
CA LYS A 36 12.87 -2.76 0.13
C LYS A 36 12.63 -1.96 1.41
N TRP A 37 13.26 -2.35 2.52
CA TRP A 37 13.09 -1.69 3.81
C TRP A 37 13.60 -0.25 3.77
N GLY A 38 14.82 -0.03 3.26
CA GLY A 38 15.39 1.30 3.11
C GLY A 38 14.54 2.19 2.18
N TRP A 39 14.11 1.63 1.05
CA TRP A 39 13.23 2.34 0.11
C TRP A 39 11.92 2.80 0.73
N LEU A 40 11.29 1.93 1.54
CA LEU A 40 10.04 2.24 2.24
C LEU A 40 10.27 3.31 3.32
N MET A 41 11.32 3.18 4.15
CA MET A 41 11.61 4.13 5.22
C MET A 41 11.95 5.53 4.71
N GLU A 42 12.55 5.64 3.53
CA GLU A 42 12.82 6.93 2.89
C GLU A 42 11.53 7.66 2.45
N ARG A 43 10.49 6.92 2.02
CA ARG A 43 9.28 7.48 1.37
C ARG A 43 8.05 7.49 2.24
N LEU A 44 7.93 6.55 3.17
CA LEU A 44 6.74 6.37 4.00
C LEU A 44 6.36 7.64 4.77
N PRO A 45 7.29 8.46 5.31
CA PRO A 45 6.94 9.75 5.92
C PRO A 45 6.13 10.66 4.99
N ALA A 46 6.58 10.87 3.75
CA ALA A 46 5.85 11.68 2.78
C ALA A 46 4.49 11.04 2.43
N PHE A 47 4.43 9.72 2.28
CA PHE A 47 3.17 9.03 1.98
C PHE A 47 2.13 9.18 3.09
N VAL A 48 2.54 9.15 4.36
CA VAL A 48 1.62 9.31 5.51
C VAL A 48 1.21 10.78 5.73
N ASP A 49 2.01 11.74 5.28
CA ASP A 49 1.67 13.17 5.29
C ASP A 49 0.57 13.49 4.26
N GLU A 50 0.52 12.76 3.14
CA GLU A 50 -0.52 12.90 2.14
C GLU A 50 -1.86 12.27 2.58
N GLY A 51 -1.82 11.15 3.32
CA GLY A 51 -3.01 10.47 3.83
C GLY A 51 -2.72 9.04 4.29
N GLU A 52 -3.75 8.20 4.45
CA GLU A 52 -3.51 6.81 4.81
C GLU A 52 -2.84 6.02 3.69
N VAL A 53 -2.01 5.06 4.11
CA VAL A 53 -1.23 4.20 3.24
C VAL A 53 -1.67 2.76 3.43
N ILE A 54 -1.85 2.03 2.33
CA ILE A 54 -2.00 0.57 2.36
C ILE A 54 -0.79 -0.10 1.73
N ILE A 55 -0.21 -1.07 2.44
CA ILE A 55 0.94 -1.86 1.99
C ILE A 55 0.49 -3.31 1.78
N PHE A 56 0.58 -3.78 0.54
CA PHE A 56 0.20 -5.13 0.17
C PHE A 56 1.36 -6.12 0.26
N VAL A 57 1.18 -7.16 1.04
CA VAL A 57 2.11 -8.30 1.20
C VAL A 57 1.43 -9.60 0.82
N SER A 58 2.21 -10.59 0.38
CA SER A 58 1.67 -11.87 -0.08
C SER A 58 1.42 -12.86 1.05
N GLN A 59 2.17 -12.77 2.15
CA GLN A 59 2.12 -13.73 3.25
C GLN A 59 1.68 -13.08 4.57
N ARG A 60 0.86 -13.81 5.34
CA ARG A 60 0.40 -13.38 6.67
C ARG A 60 1.53 -13.11 7.65
N ALA A 61 2.61 -13.89 7.60
CA ALA A 61 3.77 -13.72 8.48
C ALA A 61 4.46 -12.39 8.20
N ASN A 62 4.68 -12.06 6.93
CA ASN A 62 5.25 -10.77 6.49
C ASN A 62 4.35 -9.60 6.88
N CYS A 63 3.04 -9.81 6.95
CA CYS A 63 2.09 -8.78 7.36
C CYS A 63 2.34 -8.34 8.81
N GLU A 64 2.43 -9.32 9.72
CA GLU A 64 2.70 -9.07 11.14
C GLU A 64 4.13 -8.56 11.37
N GLU A 65 5.11 -9.13 10.68
CA GLU A 65 6.51 -8.70 10.78
C GLU A 65 6.68 -7.24 10.34
N LEU A 66 6.13 -6.88 9.18
CA LEU A 66 6.24 -5.52 8.65
C LEU A 66 5.50 -4.51 9.53
N ALA A 67 4.29 -4.84 9.99
CA ALA A 67 3.54 -3.98 10.92
C ALA A 67 4.31 -3.76 12.23
N THR A 68 4.84 -4.83 12.82
CA THR A 68 5.65 -4.77 14.04
C THR A 68 6.89 -3.89 13.85
N ASN A 69 7.59 -4.05 12.73
CA ASN A 69 8.76 -3.24 12.42
C ASN A 69 8.37 -1.77 12.23
N LEU A 70 7.29 -1.46 11.52
CA LEU A 70 6.83 -0.07 11.35
C LEU A 70 6.44 0.58 12.68
N VAL A 71 5.79 -0.15 13.59
CA VAL A 71 5.49 0.35 14.95
C VAL A 71 6.76 0.66 15.74
N LYS A 72 7.80 -0.18 15.64
CA LYS A 72 9.12 0.09 16.27
C LYS A 72 9.79 1.36 15.75
N TYR A 73 9.45 1.77 14.53
CA TYR A 73 9.94 3.01 13.89
C TYR A 73 8.90 4.14 13.99
N ASN A 74 8.01 4.07 14.99
CA ASN A 74 7.03 5.09 15.35
C ASN A 74 5.93 5.37 14.31
N PHE A 75 5.71 4.48 13.34
CA PHE A 75 4.54 4.55 12.48
C PHE A 75 3.32 3.93 13.16
N ARG A 76 2.16 4.56 12.98
CA ARG A 76 0.87 4.03 13.44
C ARG A 76 0.39 2.98 12.45
N ALA A 77 0.92 1.77 12.60
CA ALA A 77 0.72 0.67 11.66
C ALA A 77 -0.09 -0.48 12.26
N ALA A 78 -0.84 -1.20 11.41
CA ALA A 78 -1.55 -2.42 11.80
C ALA A 78 -1.53 -3.46 10.68
N ALA A 79 -1.46 -4.74 11.07
CA ALA A 79 -1.54 -5.87 10.16
C ALA A 79 -2.99 -6.32 9.96
N LEU A 80 -3.35 -6.71 8.73
CA LEU A 80 -4.66 -7.23 8.37
C LEU A 80 -4.53 -8.44 7.46
N HIS A 81 -4.86 -9.62 7.98
CA HIS A 81 -4.82 -10.87 7.23
C HIS A 81 -5.96 -11.81 7.66
N GLY A 82 -6.12 -12.92 6.93
CA GLY A 82 -7.26 -13.84 7.08
C GLY A 82 -7.37 -14.50 8.47
N ASP A 83 -6.26 -14.71 9.16
CA ASP A 83 -6.26 -15.35 10.49
C ASP A 83 -6.71 -14.41 11.63
N LYS A 84 -6.86 -13.10 11.39
CA LYS A 84 -7.38 -12.19 12.42
C LYS A 84 -8.86 -12.44 12.64
N ALA A 85 -9.27 -12.44 13.91
CA ALA A 85 -10.68 -12.59 14.27
C ALA A 85 -11.50 -11.44 13.68
N GLN A 86 -12.76 -11.69 13.33
CA GLN A 86 -13.60 -10.65 12.70
C GLN A 86 -13.70 -9.38 13.54
N SER A 87 -13.81 -9.51 14.87
CA SER A 87 -13.83 -8.37 15.81
C SER A 87 -12.54 -7.55 15.76
N GLU A 88 -11.40 -8.20 15.61
CA GLU A 88 -10.10 -7.54 15.47
C GLU A 88 -10.00 -6.81 14.12
N ARG A 89 -10.46 -7.44 13.04
CA ARG A 89 -10.52 -6.83 11.71
C ARG A 89 -11.39 -5.57 11.72
N ASP A 90 -12.56 -5.63 12.35
CA ASP A 90 -13.49 -4.51 12.46
C ASP A 90 -12.90 -3.35 13.28
N ALA A 91 -12.17 -3.66 14.36
CA ALA A 91 -11.45 -2.68 15.16
C ALA A 91 -10.35 -1.97 14.34
N ILE A 92 -9.50 -2.75 13.65
CA ILE A 92 -8.43 -2.23 12.79
C ILE A 92 -9.02 -1.35 11.68
N PHE A 93 -10.10 -1.78 11.03
CA PHE A 93 -10.78 -0.97 10.01
C PHE A 93 -11.35 0.32 10.58
N THR A 94 -11.94 0.27 11.76
CA THR A 94 -12.48 1.45 12.44
C THR A 94 -11.38 2.44 12.75
N ASP A 95 -10.25 1.96 13.26
CA ASP A 95 -9.12 2.82 13.60
C ASP A 95 -8.41 3.36 12.36
N PHE A 96 -8.32 2.58 11.28
CA PHE A 96 -7.78 3.03 10.00
C PHE A 96 -8.66 4.12 9.37
N ARG A 97 -10.00 3.94 9.36
CA ARG A 97 -10.95 4.97 8.88
C ARG A 97 -10.94 6.26 9.71
N LYS A 98 -10.56 6.17 10.98
CA LYS A 98 -10.44 7.33 11.88
C LYS A 98 -9.03 7.94 11.83
N GLY A 99 -8.16 7.46 10.95
CA GLY A 99 -6.77 7.88 10.86
C GLY A 99 -5.95 7.60 12.13
N LYS A 100 -6.42 6.72 13.03
CA LYS A 100 -5.67 6.27 14.23
C LYS A 100 -4.56 5.31 13.85
N VAL A 101 -4.84 4.43 12.89
CA VAL A 101 -3.85 3.70 12.09
C VAL A 101 -3.68 4.47 10.79
N GLN A 102 -2.45 4.80 10.43
CA GLN A 102 -2.12 5.47 9.16
C GLN A 102 -1.55 4.52 8.11
N VAL A 103 -0.95 3.41 8.54
CA VAL A 103 -0.34 2.43 7.62
C VAL A 103 -0.98 1.07 7.85
N LEU A 104 -1.76 0.61 6.89
CA LEU A 104 -2.39 -0.70 6.93
C LEU A 104 -1.57 -1.69 6.10
N ILE A 105 -1.02 -2.72 6.72
CA ILE A 105 -0.36 -3.81 6.01
C ILE A 105 -1.40 -4.89 5.78
N ALA A 106 -1.59 -5.35 4.55
CA ALA A 106 -2.68 -6.26 4.23
C ALA A 106 -2.33 -7.32 3.19
N THR A 107 -2.98 -8.48 3.29
CA THR A 107 -3.04 -9.44 2.18
C THR A 107 -4.24 -9.16 1.28
N ASP A 108 -4.18 -9.62 0.02
CA ASP A 108 -5.24 -9.39 -0.98
C ASP A 108 -6.62 -9.86 -0.53
N ILE A 109 -6.69 -11.00 0.18
CA ILE A 109 -7.96 -11.55 0.65
C ILE A 109 -8.54 -10.67 1.76
N ALA A 110 -7.69 -10.18 2.66
CA ALA A 110 -8.15 -9.49 3.85
C ALA A 110 -8.56 -8.04 3.59
N SER A 111 -8.03 -7.43 2.53
CA SER A 111 -8.35 -6.06 2.11
C SER A 111 -9.61 -5.93 1.23
N ARG A 112 -10.19 -7.06 0.77
CA ARG A 112 -11.43 -7.01 -0.02
C ARG A 112 -12.55 -6.38 0.80
N GLY A 113 -13.30 -5.46 0.19
CA GLY A 113 -14.34 -4.70 0.87
C GLY A 113 -13.83 -3.51 1.69
N LEU A 114 -12.52 -3.24 1.70
CA LEU A 114 -11.98 -2.02 2.29
C LEU A 114 -12.42 -0.80 1.47
N ASP A 115 -13.41 -0.09 1.98
CA ASP A 115 -13.81 1.23 1.48
C ASP A 115 -13.31 2.30 2.46
N VAL A 116 -12.22 2.95 2.08
CA VAL A 116 -11.58 4.05 2.82
C VAL A 116 -11.17 5.09 1.80
N LYS A 117 -11.87 6.22 1.80
CA LYS A 117 -11.68 7.31 0.82
C LYS A 117 -10.35 8.04 0.99
N THR A 118 -9.79 7.96 2.18
CA THR A 118 -8.64 8.73 2.61
C THR A 118 -7.30 8.05 2.27
N ILE A 119 -7.34 6.84 1.67
CA ILE A 119 -6.14 6.19 1.14
C ILE A 119 -5.59 7.04 -0.01
N ARG A 120 -4.39 7.61 0.19
CA ARG A 120 -3.67 8.36 -0.85
C ARG A 120 -2.59 7.55 -1.52
N ASN A 121 -2.01 6.59 -0.80
CA ASN A 121 -0.89 5.80 -1.29
C ASN A 121 -1.11 4.29 -1.14
N VAL A 122 -0.82 3.54 -2.22
CA VAL A 122 -0.82 2.07 -2.25
C VAL A 122 0.59 1.60 -2.56
N VAL A 123 1.16 0.78 -1.68
CA VAL A 123 2.49 0.18 -1.86
C VAL A 123 2.33 -1.33 -2.08
N CYS A 124 2.70 -1.83 -3.25
CA CYS A 124 2.83 -3.26 -3.49
C CYS A 124 4.20 -3.75 -3.01
N TRP A 125 4.32 -4.08 -1.72
CA TRP A 125 5.57 -4.59 -1.14
C TRP A 125 5.99 -5.92 -1.77
N ASP A 126 5.03 -6.82 -1.93
CA ASP A 126 5.20 -8.02 -2.73
C ASP A 126 4.49 -7.87 -4.07
N PRO A 127 5.06 -8.37 -5.18
CA PRO A 127 4.38 -8.36 -6.48
C PRO A 127 2.99 -9.04 -6.39
N PRO A 128 1.98 -8.49 -7.07
CA PRO A 128 0.67 -9.11 -7.14
C PRO A 128 0.74 -10.47 -7.86
N SER A 129 -0.07 -11.44 -7.43
CA SER A 129 -0.10 -12.78 -8.01
C SER A 129 -0.74 -12.85 -9.40
N SER A 130 -1.49 -11.81 -9.79
CA SER A 130 -2.11 -11.68 -11.11
C SER A 130 -2.32 -10.22 -11.47
N LYS A 131 -2.62 -9.95 -12.74
CA LYS A 131 -3.04 -8.62 -13.21
C LYS A 131 -4.30 -8.14 -12.48
N ASP A 132 -5.29 -9.01 -12.28
CA ASP A 132 -6.52 -8.65 -11.56
C ASP A 132 -6.24 -8.27 -10.10
N ALA A 133 -5.31 -8.97 -9.43
CA ALA A 133 -4.89 -8.60 -8.09
C ALA A 133 -4.23 -7.21 -8.09
N HIS A 134 -3.37 -6.93 -9.06
CA HIS A 134 -2.76 -5.60 -9.24
C HIS A 134 -3.82 -4.51 -9.36
N THR A 135 -4.76 -4.65 -10.30
CA THR A 135 -5.86 -3.69 -10.53
C THR A 135 -6.70 -3.48 -9.27
N HIS A 136 -7.02 -4.54 -8.52
CA HIS A 136 -7.76 -4.42 -7.26
C HIS A 136 -7.00 -3.72 -6.14
N ARG A 137 -5.66 -3.86 -6.09
CA ARG A 137 -4.80 -3.19 -5.11
C ARG A 137 -4.73 -1.70 -5.38
N ILE A 138 -4.41 -1.31 -6.61
CA ILE A 138 -4.26 0.11 -6.97
C ILE A 138 -5.60 0.82 -7.06
N GLY A 139 -6.71 0.11 -7.31
CA GLY A 139 -8.06 0.67 -7.19
C GLY A 139 -8.48 1.05 -5.75
N ARG A 140 -7.60 0.89 -4.76
CA ARG A 140 -7.77 1.47 -3.41
C ARG A 140 -7.46 2.98 -3.38
N THR A 141 -6.78 3.51 -4.39
CA THR A 141 -6.61 4.94 -4.64
C THR A 141 -7.43 5.35 -5.88
N GLY A 142 -7.70 6.66 -6.04
CA GLY A 142 -8.29 7.19 -7.28
C GLY A 142 -9.80 6.94 -7.47
N ARG A 143 -10.60 6.92 -6.39
CA ARG A 143 -12.07 6.97 -6.52
C ARG A 143 -12.49 8.39 -6.89
N ALA A 144 -13.18 8.53 -8.03
CA ALA A 144 -13.64 9.80 -8.59
C ALA A 144 -14.23 10.75 -7.55
N GLY A 145 -13.58 11.89 -7.33
CA GLY A 145 -14.13 12.98 -6.50
C GLY A 145 -13.11 13.84 -5.77
N GLU A 146 -11.90 13.36 -5.49
CA GLU A 146 -10.89 14.15 -4.77
C GLU A 146 -9.73 14.52 -5.70
N LYS A 147 -9.81 15.76 -6.22
CA LYS A 147 -8.66 16.55 -6.67
C LYS A 147 -8.28 17.50 -5.54
#